data_AF-A0A1C0TWQ9-F1
#
_entry.id   AF-A0A1C0TWQ9-F1
#
_cell.length_a   1.000
_cell.length_b   1.000
_cell.length_c   1.000
_cell.angle_alpha   90.00
_cell.angle_beta   90.00
_cell.angle_gamma   90.00
#
_symmetry.space_group_name_H-M   'P 1'
#
loop_
_entity.id
_entity.type
_entity.pdbx_description
1 polymer ?
#
loop_
_entity_poly.entity_id
_entity_poly.type
_entity_poly.pdbx_seq_one_letter_code
_entity_poly.pdbx_strand_id
1 'polypeptide(L)'
;MYKYLAILCVSLFTVDAYAESDCLNQLKGTNVKSIVDTCFTFEKGKTDMAILFGTNFSHEFGTKNKPSSEAIYLKKLADNGNPQAQFVWGKFVLGLAYNKESNLEMQKEAEYWIDKSANNGYLLAMFSIVNSYVNSSALKSEEEKMQAIALAELLHDNGFPKAKELLNKIKGNNSKDDFTLTINKLYQNHEKLSEQQILDLASVFSRGRYYYSQHGSLNLGVKDSKLSKDFERSTLLLKHLVKVHKTPEAGYQLGKLLEKKNSGETVKYYLWAAKNGHSEAAGWIGEFYFCTGEKETGMNWLNKAKTLGYEYAEDALGEIEDLGEPTTCQPSWNSWANR
;
A
#
# COMPACT_ATOMS: atom_id res chain seq x y z
N MET A 1 4.44 75.16 -67.53
CA MET A 1 5.79 75.37 -66.97
C MET A 1 5.64 75.41 -65.45
N TYR A 2 6.24 74.44 -64.73
CA TYR A 2 6.36 74.33 -63.25
C TYR A 2 5.06 74.10 -62.45
N LYS A 3 5.00 73.33 -61.35
CA LYS A 3 6.05 72.69 -60.52
C LYS A 3 5.39 71.56 -59.70
N TYR A 4 6.05 70.40 -59.64
CA TYR A 4 5.84 69.41 -58.59
C TYR A 4 6.27 70.01 -57.24
N LEU A 5 5.50 69.79 -56.19
CA LEU A 5 6.01 69.85 -54.82
C LEU A 5 5.22 68.85 -53.95
N ALA A 6 5.89 67.74 -53.68
CA ALA A 6 5.55 66.80 -52.63
C ALA A 6 5.70 67.49 -51.27
N ILE A 7 4.71 67.37 -50.40
CA ILE A 7 4.86 67.62 -48.97
C ILE A 7 4.39 66.38 -48.24
N LEU A 8 5.33 65.85 -47.45
CA LEU A 8 5.26 64.64 -46.66
C LEU A 8 4.01 64.61 -45.77
N CYS A 9 3.26 63.51 -45.87
CA CYS A 9 2.33 63.09 -44.83
C CYS A 9 3.14 62.35 -43.74
N VAL A 10 3.62 63.08 -42.73
CA VAL A 10 4.03 62.45 -41.45
C VAL A 10 2.81 62.50 -40.54
N SER A 11 1.86 61.58 -40.78
CA SER A 11 0.99 61.15 -39.70
C SER A 11 1.81 60.21 -38.85
N LEU A 12 2.12 60.66 -37.64
CA LEU A 12 2.57 59.81 -36.54
C LEU A 12 1.51 58.71 -36.36
N PHE A 13 1.76 57.55 -36.95
CA PHE A 13 1.07 56.33 -36.55
C PHE A 13 1.46 56.09 -35.10
N THR A 14 0.47 56.28 -34.22
CA THR A 14 0.48 55.84 -32.84
C THR A 14 0.92 54.38 -32.80
N VAL A 15 1.86 54.09 -31.90
CA VAL A 15 2.30 52.76 -31.44
C VAL A 15 1.31 51.68 -31.82
N ASP A 16 1.75 50.73 -32.65
CA ASP A 16 0.99 49.54 -33.03
C ASP A 16 0.35 48.91 -31.78
N ALA A 17 -0.96 49.12 -31.61
CA ALA A 17 -1.79 48.28 -30.77
C ALA A 17 -1.95 46.95 -31.52
N TYR A 18 -0.90 46.12 -31.50
CA TYR A 18 -1.04 44.72 -31.88
C TYR A 18 -2.12 44.14 -30.97
N ALA A 19 -3.21 43.65 -31.57
CA ALA A 19 -4.24 42.93 -30.83
C ALA A 19 -3.55 41.81 -30.04
N GLU A 20 -3.69 41.82 -28.71
CA GLU A 20 -3.09 40.80 -27.86
C GLU A 20 -3.63 39.43 -28.29
N SER A 21 -2.73 38.45 -28.43
CA SER A 21 -3.12 37.09 -28.81
C SER A 21 -4.09 36.49 -27.79
N ASP A 22 -4.94 35.57 -28.22
CA ASP A 22 -5.86 34.86 -27.32
C ASP A 22 -5.09 34.13 -26.20
N CYS A 23 -3.90 33.61 -26.50
CA CYS A 23 -3.02 33.02 -25.50
C CYS A 23 -2.55 34.05 -24.45
N LEU A 24 -2.07 35.22 -24.88
CA LEU A 24 -1.63 36.28 -23.96
C LEU A 24 -2.78 36.76 -23.06
N ASN A 25 -4.00 36.83 -23.60
CA ASN A 25 -5.20 37.12 -22.82
C ASN A 25 -5.50 36.03 -21.78
N GLN A 26 -5.39 34.74 -22.13
CA GLN A 26 -5.63 33.65 -21.18
C GLN A 26 -4.55 33.54 -20.10
N LEU A 27 -3.30 33.91 -20.38
CA LEU A 27 -2.22 33.95 -19.40
C LEU A 27 -2.46 34.98 -18.28
N LYS A 28 -3.34 35.98 -18.51
CA LYS A 28 -3.81 36.92 -17.47
C LYS A 28 -4.87 36.30 -16.55
N GLY A 29 -5.46 35.18 -16.94
CA GLY A 29 -6.47 34.44 -16.18
C GLY A 29 -5.89 33.30 -15.32
N THR A 30 -6.76 32.63 -14.55
CA THR A 30 -6.34 31.62 -13.56
C THR A 30 -6.50 30.16 -13.99
N ASN A 31 -7.02 29.90 -15.18
CA ASN A 31 -7.40 28.55 -15.61
C ASN A 31 -6.30 27.90 -16.48
N VAL A 32 -5.52 27.00 -15.90
CA VAL A 32 -4.47 26.25 -16.63
C VAL A 32 -5.03 25.43 -17.79
N LYS A 33 -6.24 24.86 -17.67
CA LYS A 33 -6.85 24.15 -18.80
C LYS A 33 -7.10 25.12 -19.97
N SER A 34 -7.61 26.31 -19.68
CA SER A 34 -7.81 27.36 -20.70
C SER A 34 -6.51 27.79 -21.35
N ILE A 35 -5.44 27.96 -20.55
CA ILE A 35 -4.10 28.27 -21.05
C ILE A 35 -3.61 27.15 -21.97
N VAL A 36 -3.73 25.89 -21.56
CA VAL A 36 -3.29 24.76 -22.39
C VAL A 36 -4.11 24.69 -23.69
N ASP A 37 -5.43 24.76 -23.61
CA ASP A 37 -6.32 24.67 -24.78
C ASP A 37 -6.11 25.83 -25.78
N THR A 38 -5.68 27.00 -25.30
CA THR A 38 -5.53 28.21 -26.13
C THR A 38 -4.10 28.42 -26.62
N CYS A 39 -3.11 28.15 -25.77
CA CYS A 39 -1.69 28.39 -26.08
C CYS A 39 -1.02 27.21 -26.78
N PHE A 40 -1.70 26.07 -26.90
CA PHE A 40 -1.23 24.89 -27.63
C PHE A 40 -2.24 24.50 -28.71
N THR A 41 -1.75 24.23 -29.91
CA THR A 41 -2.56 23.69 -31.00
C THR A 41 -2.23 22.23 -31.23
N PHE A 42 -3.24 21.38 -31.11
CA PHE A 42 -3.15 19.93 -31.29
C PHE A 42 -3.65 19.51 -32.67
N GLU A 43 -3.04 18.48 -33.27
CA GLU A 43 -3.54 17.88 -34.53
C GLU A 43 -4.95 17.28 -34.33
N LYS A 44 -5.80 17.39 -35.36
CA LYS A 44 -7.21 16.94 -35.32
C LYS A 44 -7.32 15.47 -34.88
N GLY A 45 -8.23 15.20 -33.93
CA GLY A 45 -8.59 13.84 -33.48
C GLY A 45 -7.94 13.39 -32.16
N LYS A 46 -7.21 14.26 -31.46
CA LYS A 46 -6.64 13.98 -30.13
C LYS A 46 -7.07 15.07 -29.14
N THR A 47 -8.26 14.92 -28.56
CA THR A 47 -8.75 15.80 -27.49
C THR A 47 -8.89 15.00 -26.21
N ASP A 48 -7.75 14.61 -25.64
CA ASP A 48 -7.67 14.23 -24.25
C ASP A 48 -6.29 14.56 -23.69
N MET A 49 -6.26 14.83 -22.38
CA MET A 49 -5.10 15.15 -21.54
C MET A 49 -3.95 14.12 -21.60
N ALA A 50 -4.11 13.03 -22.37
CA ALA A 50 -3.12 12.01 -22.71
C ALA A 50 -1.92 12.53 -23.53
N ILE A 51 -2.00 13.74 -24.10
CA ILE A 51 -0.89 14.43 -24.81
C ILE A 51 0.14 15.05 -23.85
N LEU A 52 0.12 14.71 -22.56
CA LEU A 52 1.25 15.01 -21.66
C LEU A 52 2.52 14.20 -22.01
N PHE A 53 2.48 13.24 -22.95
CA PHE A 53 3.60 12.34 -23.30
C PHE A 53 3.75 11.99 -24.80
N GLY A 54 3.99 12.97 -25.68
CA GLY A 54 4.68 12.69 -26.95
C GLY A 54 3.81 12.60 -28.23
N THR A 55 3.12 13.69 -28.58
CA THR A 55 2.65 13.91 -29.96
C THR A 55 3.04 15.29 -30.43
N ASN A 56 3.16 15.50 -31.75
CA ASN A 56 3.46 16.81 -32.34
C ASN A 56 2.33 17.82 -32.02
N PHE A 57 2.70 18.96 -31.46
CA PHE A 57 1.85 20.13 -31.24
C PHE A 57 2.66 21.40 -31.51
N SER A 58 2.01 22.50 -31.87
CA SER A 58 2.62 23.84 -31.90
C SER A 58 2.19 24.63 -30.66
N HIS A 59 3.04 25.52 -30.18
CA HIS A 59 2.78 26.36 -29.01
C HIS A 59 3.15 27.82 -29.29
N GLU A 60 2.50 28.74 -28.62
CA GLU A 60 2.76 30.19 -28.79
C GLU A 60 4.04 30.66 -28.09
N PHE A 61 4.73 29.80 -27.32
CA PHE A 61 5.85 30.23 -26.47
C PHE A 61 7.18 30.54 -27.19
N GLY A 62 7.35 30.20 -28.47
CA GLY A 62 8.63 30.39 -29.19
C GLY A 62 9.71 29.40 -28.78
N THR A 63 10.99 29.76 -28.87
CA THR A 63 12.10 28.87 -28.44
C THR A 63 12.95 29.55 -27.36
N LYS A 64 13.83 28.80 -26.69
CA LYS A 64 14.76 29.37 -25.70
C LYS A 64 15.52 30.59 -26.23
N ASN A 65 15.99 30.53 -27.48
CA ASN A 65 16.80 31.58 -28.10
C ASN A 65 15.95 32.70 -28.72
N LYS A 66 14.66 32.46 -28.96
CA LYS A 66 13.71 33.43 -29.54
C LYS A 66 12.36 33.28 -28.82
N PRO A 67 12.28 33.71 -27.54
CA PRO A 67 11.04 33.61 -26.77
C PRO A 67 9.98 34.55 -27.37
N SER A 68 8.75 34.09 -27.37
CA SER A 68 7.57 34.90 -27.72
C SER A 68 7.26 35.98 -26.67
N SER A 69 6.36 36.91 -27.01
CA SER A 69 5.76 37.86 -26.07
C SER A 69 5.09 37.16 -24.88
N GLU A 70 4.46 36.03 -25.13
CA GLU A 70 3.73 35.19 -24.18
C GLU A 70 4.68 34.57 -23.15
N ALA A 71 5.80 34.02 -23.62
CA ALA A 71 6.84 33.46 -22.76
C ALA A 71 7.51 34.54 -21.91
N ILE A 72 7.82 35.70 -22.49
CA ILE A 72 8.40 36.84 -21.76
C ILE A 72 7.44 37.34 -20.68
N TYR A 73 6.17 37.52 -21.01
CA TYR A 73 5.14 37.95 -20.07
C TYR A 73 4.94 36.94 -18.93
N LEU A 74 4.84 35.65 -19.26
CA LEU A 74 4.72 34.59 -18.28
C LEU A 74 5.92 34.52 -17.34
N LYS A 75 7.14 34.67 -17.86
CA LYS A 75 8.35 34.68 -17.04
C LYS A 75 8.33 35.84 -16.04
N LYS A 76 7.92 37.03 -16.47
CA LYS A 76 7.75 38.19 -15.57
C LYS A 76 6.77 37.91 -14.43
N LEU A 77 5.64 37.25 -14.71
CA LEU A 77 4.70 36.85 -13.67
C LEU A 77 5.30 35.82 -12.71
N ALA A 78 6.03 34.83 -13.23
CA ALA A 78 6.70 33.81 -12.42
C ALA A 78 7.76 34.41 -11.49
N ASP A 79 8.55 35.36 -12.00
CA ASP A 79 9.55 36.11 -11.25
C ASP A 79 8.93 36.97 -10.15
N ASN A 80 7.76 37.54 -10.42
CA ASN A 80 6.97 38.30 -9.43
C ASN A 80 6.23 37.41 -8.41
N GLY A 81 6.50 36.11 -8.38
CA GLY A 81 5.98 35.22 -7.35
C GLY A 81 4.64 34.58 -7.66
N ASN A 82 4.06 34.78 -8.85
CA ASN A 82 2.76 34.19 -9.17
C ASN A 82 2.87 32.64 -9.25
N PRO A 83 2.21 31.89 -8.35
CA PRO A 83 2.37 30.44 -8.27
C PRO A 83 1.99 29.71 -9.57
N GLN A 84 0.90 30.12 -10.22
CA GLN A 84 0.46 29.52 -11.46
C GLN A 84 1.45 29.79 -12.60
N ALA A 85 1.96 31.02 -12.70
CA ALA A 85 2.94 31.37 -13.72
C ALA A 85 4.24 30.58 -13.55
N GLN A 86 4.68 30.37 -12.31
CA GLN A 86 5.82 29.50 -11.99
C GLN A 86 5.59 28.07 -12.47
N PHE A 87 4.40 27.51 -12.22
CA PHE A 87 4.04 26.18 -12.72
C PHE A 87 4.05 26.12 -14.24
N VAL A 88 3.43 27.10 -14.91
CA VAL A 88 3.34 27.10 -16.37
C VAL A 88 4.71 27.28 -17.01
N TRP A 89 5.55 28.16 -16.45
CA TRP A 89 6.92 28.35 -16.92
C TRP A 89 7.74 27.06 -16.80
N GLY A 90 7.76 26.43 -15.61
CA GLY A 90 8.51 25.20 -15.40
C GLY A 90 7.98 24.02 -16.23
N LYS A 91 6.67 23.75 -16.15
CA LYS A 91 6.07 22.56 -16.75
C LYS A 91 5.90 22.66 -18.27
N PHE A 92 5.40 23.80 -18.75
CA PHE A 92 4.97 23.95 -20.15
C PHE A 92 6.00 24.67 -21.01
N VAL A 93 6.64 25.72 -20.50
CA VAL A 93 7.66 26.43 -21.31
C VAL A 93 8.97 25.66 -21.31
N LEU A 94 9.58 25.46 -20.14
CA LEU A 94 10.87 24.75 -20.04
C LEU A 94 10.72 23.26 -20.36
N GLY A 95 9.73 22.60 -19.74
CA GLY A 95 9.57 21.14 -19.85
C GLY A 95 8.98 20.63 -21.16
N LEU A 96 8.31 21.48 -21.96
CA LEU A 96 7.63 21.05 -23.19
C LEU A 96 8.00 21.91 -24.40
N ALA A 97 7.77 23.23 -24.35
CA ALA A 97 8.02 24.12 -25.48
C ALA A 97 9.50 24.14 -25.88
N TYR A 98 10.39 24.22 -24.90
CA TYR A 98 11.85 24.29 -25.12
C TYR A 98 12.53 22.92 -24.97
N ASN A 99 11.77 21.84 -24.97
CA ASN A 99 12.30 20.50 -24.69
C ASN A 99 13.35 20.05 -25.72
N LYS A 100 13.24 20.49 -26.99
CA LYS A 100 14.24 20.15 -28.03
C LYS A 100 15.61 20.76 -27.73
N GLU A 101 15.64 21.87 -27.01
CA GLU A 101 16.84 22.57 -26.55
C GLU A 101 17.15 22.27 -25.06
N SER A 102 16.44 21.31 -24.45
CA SER A 102 16.59 20.97 -23.04
C SER A 102 17.95 20.34 -22.77
N ASN A 103 18.62 20.88 -21.77
CA ASN A 103 19.82 20.31 -21.17
C ASN A 103 19.57 20.06 -19.66
N LEU A 104 20.53 19.46 -18.96
CA LEU A 104 20.39 19.16 -17.53
C LEU A 104 20.13 20.42 -16.68
N GLU A 105 20.70 21.56 -17.07
CA GLU A 105 20.50 22.84 -16.37
C GLU A 105 19.05 23.32 -16.50
N MET A 106 18.47 23.25 -17.70
CA MET A 106 17.07 23.60 -17.94
C MET A 106 16.11 22.66 -17.22
N GLN A 107 16.43 21.36 -17.14
CA GLN A 107 15.63 20.39 -16.39
C GLN A 107 15.59 20.74 -14.91
N LYS A 108 16.75 21.07 -14.32
CA LYS A 108 16.84 21.54 -12.93
C LYS A 108 16.10 22.87 -12.73
N GLU A 109 16.16 23.77 -13.70
CA GLU A 109 15.40 25.02 -13.64
C GLU A 109 13.88 24.76 -13.68
N ALA A 110 13.42 23.84 -14.54
CA ALA A 110 12.02 23.45 -14.62
C ALA A 110 11.52 22.86 -13.29
N GLU A 111 12.29 21.95 -12.69
CA GLU A 111 12.01 21.37 -11.37
C GLU A 111 11.96 22.46 -10.29
N TYR A 112 12.94 23.36 -10.26
CA TYR A 112 12.97 24.50 -9.33
C TYR A 112 11.70 25.34 -9.40
N TRP A 113 11.22 25.68 -10.60
CA TRP A 113 10.00 26.48 -10.76
C TRP A 113 8.73 25.74 -10.35
N ILE A 114 8.67 24.43 -10.58
CA ILE A 114 7.55 23.58 -10.14
C ILE A 114 7.54 23.49 -8.60
N ASP A 115 8.69 23.27 -7.97
CA ASP A 115 8.81 23.22 -6.50
C ASP A 115 8.45 24.56 -5.87
N LYS A 116 8.93 25.67 -6.45
CA LYS A 116 8.60 27.02 -5.99
C LYS A 116 7.10 27.30 -6.07
N SER A 117 6.47 26.87 -7.16
CA SER A 117 5.02 26.97 -7.34
C SER A 117 4.25 26.18 -6.28
N ALA A 118 4.67 24.93 -6.01
CA ALA A 118 4.06 24.08 -4.99
C ALA A 118 4.22 24.68 -3.58
N ASN A 119 5.41 25.20 -3.25
CA ASN A 119 5.67 25.89 -1.97
C ASN A 119 4.83 27.17 -1.81
N ASN A 120 4.46 27.82 -2.91
CA ASN A 120 3.54 28.96 -2.93
C ASN A 120 2.05 28.54 -2.93
N GLY A 121 1.73 27.28 -2.64
CA GLY A 121 0.36 26.80 -2.45
C GLY A 121 -0.36 26.34 -3.72
N TYR A 122 0.35 26.20 -4.86
CA TYR A 122 -0.32 25.84 -6.10
C TYR A 122 -0.62 24.34 -6.19
N LEU A 123 -1.90 23.98 -6.05
CA LEU A 123 -2.33 22.57 -6.00
C LEU A 123 -1.93 21.77 -7.25
N LEU A 124 -1.96 22.35 -8.46
CA LEU A 124 -1.54 21.63 -9.66
C LEU A 124 -0.03 21.35 -9.70
N ALA A 125 0.79 22.22 -9.11
CA ALA A 125 2.22 21.96 -8.95
C ALA A 125 2.47 20.84 -7.94
N MET A 126 1.80 20.88 -6.78
CA MET A 126 1.86 19.80 -5.79
C MET A 126 1.47 18.46 -6.41
N PHE A 127 0.36 18.42 -7.16
CA PHE A 127 -0.08 17.23 -7.88
C PHE A 127 0.97 16.75 -8.90
N SER A 128 1.62 17.65 -9.64
CA SER A 128 2.68 17.28 -10.58
C SER A 128 3.86 16.59 -9.89
N ILE A 129 4.30 17.11 -8.74
CA ILE A 129 5.38 16.51 -7.94
C ILE A 129 4.97 15.12 -7.43
N VAL A 130 3.78 15.02 -6.81
CA VAL A 130 3.24 13.76 -6.29
C VAL A 130 3.09 12.71 -7.39
N ASN A 131 2.57 13.09 -8.56
CA ASN A 131 2.40 12.19 -9.69
C ASN A 131 3.74 11.75 -10.28
N SER A 132 4.74 12.64 -10.33
CA SER A 132 6.11 12.29 -10.73
C SER A 132 6.72 11.24 -9.79
N TYR A 133 6.55 11.42 -8.48
CA TYR A 133 6.98 10.44 -7.48
C TYR A 133 6.30 9.09 -7.71
N VAL A 134 4.96 9.05 -7.83
CA VAL A 134 4.22 7.79 -8.02
C VAL A 134 4.71 7.03 -9.25
N ASN A 135 4.95 7.72 -10.38
CA ASN A 135 5.38 7.10 -11.63
C ASN A 135 6.84 6.64 -11.64
N SER A 136 7.70 7.20 -10.77
CA SER A 136 9.12 6.87 -10.69
C SER A 136 9.53 6.28 -9.32
N SER A 137 8.55 5.87 -8.51
CA SER A 137 8.72 5.58 -7.08
C SER A 137 9.80 4.54 -6.76
N ALA A 138 10.05 3.57 -7.66
CA ALA A 138 11.12 2.58 -7.53
C ALA A 138 12.55 3.16 -7.55
N LEU A 139 12.71 4.41 -8.00
CA LEU A 139 13.99 5.12 -8.14
C LEU A 139 14.13 6.29 -7.16
N LYS A 140 13.19 6.43 -6.20
CA LYS A 140 13.09 7.60 -5.32
C LYS A 140 13.53 7.29 -3.89
N SER A 141 14.17 8.26 -3.26
CA SER A 141 14.62 8.18 -1.87
C SER A 141 13.46 8.26 -0.87
N GLU A 142 13.72 7.88 0.39
CA GLU A 142 12.74 8.03 1.47
C GLU A 142 12.45 9.51 1.80
N GLU A 143 13.40 10.41 1.57
CA GLU A 143 13.17 11.86 1.72
C GLU A 143 12.15 12.37 0.68
N GLU A 144 12.32 12.01 -0.59
CA GLU A 144 11.37 12.33 -1.67
C GLU A 144 9.98 11.72 -1.41
N LYS A 145 9.92 10.54 -0.79
CA LYS A 145 8.67 9.91 -0.37
C LYS A 145 7.94 10.73 0.68
N MET A 146 8.65 11.17 1.72
CA MET A 146 8.08 11.98 2.78
C MET A 146 7.58 13.33 2.26
N GLN A 147 8.34 13.96 1.36
CA GLN A 147 7.89 15.16 0.67
C GLN A 147 6.62 14.90 -0.15
N ALA A 148 6.56 13.82 -0.92
CA ALA A 148 5.37 13.46 -1.71
C ALA A 148 4.15 13.16 -0.82
N ILE A 149 4.34 12.54 0.35
CA ILE A 149 3.27 12.33 1.34
C ILE A 149 2.73 13.68 1.85
N ALA A 150 3.61 14.59 2.27
CA ALA A 150 3.20 15.90 2.78
C ALA A 150 2.41 16.71 1.74
N LEU A 151 2.87 16.71 0.48
CA LEU A 151 2.16 17.35 -0.62
C LEU A 151 0.82 16.68 -0.93
N ALA A 152 0.75 15.34 -0.87
CA ALA A 152 -0.50 14.61 -1.07
C ALA A 152 -1.53 14.84 0.05
N GLU A 153 -1.07 15.06 1.30
CA GLU A 153 -1.91 15.46 2.43
C GLU A 153 -2.45 16.88 2.23
N LEU A 154 -1.60 17.85 1.84
CA LEU A 154 -2.05 19.20 1.49
C LEU A 154 -3.08 19.20 0.36
N LEU A 155 -2.89 18.38 -0.68
CA LEU A 155 -3.88 18.19 -1.75
C LEU A 155 -5.21 17.66 -1.19
N HIS A 156 -5.16 16.70 -0.27
CA HIS A 156 -6.35 16.12 0.34
C HIS A 156 -7.12 17.15 1.17
N ASP A 157 -6.41 17.91 2.00
CA ASP A 157 -6.98 18.94 2.88
C ASP A 157 -7.63 20.08 2.09
N ASN A 158 -7.12 20.35 0.88
CA ASN A 158 -7.70 21.33 -0.05
C ASN A 158 -8.77 20.73 -0.98
N GLY A 159 -9.23 19.49 -0.72
CA GLY A 159 -10.30 18.85 -1.49
C GLY A 159 -9.92 18.47 -2.93
N PHE A 160 -8.63 18.36 -3.25
CA PHE A 160 -8.18 18.03 -4.59
C PHE A 160 -8.63 16.62 -5.00
N PRO A 161 -9.29 16.45 -6.16
CA PRO A 161 -9.75 15.14 -6.62
C PRO A 161 -8.61 14.13 -6.72
N LYS A 162 -8.86 12.88 -6.32
CA LYS A 162 -7.88 11.77 -6.34
C LYS A 162 -6.69 11.93 -5.38
N ALA A 163 -6.62 12.96 -4.54
CA ALA A 163 -5.53 13.11 -3.55
C ALA A 163 -5.40 11.90 -2.62
N LYS A 164 -6.53 11.34 -2.17
CA LYS A 164 -6.56 10.12 -1.34
C LYS A 164 -6.01 8.89 -2.07
N GLU A 165 -6.31 8.75 -3.36
CA GLU A 165 -5.80 7.64 -4.18
C GLU A 165 -4.27 7.75 -4.33
N LEU A 166 -3.76 8.96 -4.59
CA LEU A 166 -2.32 9.23 -4.66
C LEU A 166 -1.63 8.95 -3.33
N LEU A 167 -2.20 9.40 -2.22
CA LEU A 167 -1.67 9.15 -0.88
C LEU A 167 -1.55 7.64 -0.60
N ASN A 168 -2.56 6.87 -0.99
CA ASN A 168 -2.55 5.40 -0.87
C ASN A 168 -1.46 4.77 -1.75
N LYS A 169 -1.27 5.27 -2.98
CA LYS A 169 -0.19 4.81 -3.88
C LYS A 169 1.19 5.10 -3.30
N ILE A 170 1.42 6.29 -2.74
CA ILE A 170 2.71 6.70 -2.16
C ILE A 170 3.03 5.92 -0.88
N LYS A 171 2.05 5.79 0.02
CA LYS A 171 2.24 5.06 1.28
C LYS A 171 2.37 3.55 1.04
N GLY A 172 1.97 3.07 -0.14
CA GLY A 172 1.69 1.66 -0.40
C GLY A 172 0.49 1.21 0.43
N ASN A 173 -0.30 0.24 -0.03
CA ASN A 173 -1.34 -0.39 0.79
C ASN A 173 -0.72 -1.15 1.97
N ASN A 174 -0.20 -0.43 2.97
CA ASN A 174 0.56 -0.94 4.11
C ASN A 174 0.49 0.02 5.31
N SER A 175 -0.67 0.66 5.55
CA SER A 175 -0.89 1.11 6.92
C SER A 175 -1.19 -0.14 7.76
N LYS A 176 -0.62 -0.22 8.96
CA LYS A 176 -0.98 -1.22 9.97
C LYS A 176 -2.50 -1.25 10.20
N ASP A 177 -3.17 -0.13 10.00
CA ASP A 177 -4.63 0.03 10.12
C ASP A 177 -5.39 -0.68 8.99
N ASP A 178 -4.89 -0.64 7.75
CA ASP A 178 -5.50 -1.32 6.59
C ASP A 178 -5.35 -2.85 6.67
N PHE A 179 -4.17 -3.33 7.12
CA PHE A 179 -3.96 -4.74 7.41
C PHE A 179 -4.92 -5.23 8.52
N THR A 180 -5.00 -4.47 9.62
CA THR A 180 -5.88 -4.81 10.75
C THR A 180 -7.35 -4.80 10.33
N LEU A 181 -7.76 -3.85 9.51
CA LEU A 181 -9.13 -3.76 8.97
C LEU A 181 -9.45 -4.95 8.04
N THR A 182 -8.49 -5.38 7.21
CA THR A 182 -8.63 -6.55 6.35
C THR A 182 -8.77 -7.84 7.17
N ILE A 183 -7.91 -8.04 8.17
CA ILE A 183 -7.99 -9.17 9.11
C ILE A 183 -9.33 -9.17 9.87
N ASN A 184 -9.80 -7.99 10.31
CA ASN A 184 -11.10 -7.87 10.97
C ASN A 184 -12.25 -8.25 10.03
N LYS A 185 -12.21 -7.84 8.76
CA LYS A 185 -13.22 -8.24 7.75
C LYS A 185 -13.22 -9.75 7.51
N LEU A 186 -12.05 -10.39 7.44
CA LEU A 186 -11.94 -11.84 7.32
C LEU A 186 -12.55 -12.54 8.53
N TYR A 187 -12.26 -12.04 9.73
CA TYR A 187 -12.87 -12.56 10.96
C TYR A 187 -14.40 -12.42 10.96
N GLN A 188 -14.95 -11.28 10.56
CA GLN A 188 -16.41 -11.10 10.51
C GLN A 188 -17.10 -11.97 9.46
N ASN A 189 -16.38 -12.36 8.40
CA ASN A 189 -16.92 -13.19 7.31
C ASN A 189 -16.34 -14.61 7.32
N HIS A 190 -15.85 -15.09 8.46
CA HIS A 190 -15.08 -16.35 8.52
C HIS A 190 -15.88 -17.58 8.06
N GLU A 191 -17.20 -17.57 8.19
CA GLU A 191 -18.09 -18.65 7.74
C GLU A 191 -18.02 -18.91 6.22
N LYS A 192 -17.53 -17.94 5.44
CA LYS A 192 -17.35 -18.07 3.99
C LYS A 192 -15.94 -18.51 3.59
N LEU A 193 -15.03 -18.63 4.55
CA LEU A 193 -13.63 -18.98 4.32
C LEU A 193 -13.47 -20.51 4.25
N SER A 194 -12.42 -20.96 3.58
CA SER A 194 -12.03 -22.37 3.62
C SER A 194 -11.49 -22.75 5.00
N GLU A 195 -11.46 -24.04 5.33
CA GLU A 195 -10.90 -24.54 6.59
C GLU A 195 -9.46 -24.07 6.80
N GLN A 196 -8.63 -24.13 5.75
CA GLN A 196 -7.24 -23.67 5.82
C GLN A 196 -7.14 -22.16 6.08
N GLN A 197 -8.04 -21.36 5.48
CA GLN A 197 -8.07 -19.92 5.73
C GLN A 197 -8.47 -19.61 7.17
N ILE A 198 -9.40 -20.36 7.76
CA ILE A 198 -9.79 -20.19 9.17
C ILE A 198 -8.64 -20.60 10.10
N LEU A 199 -7.92 -21.69 9.80
CA LEU A 199 -6.71 -22.11 10.53
C LEU A 199 -5.62 -21.05 10.48
N ASP A 200 -5.30 -20.53 9.29
CA ASP A 200 -4.30 -19.49 9.11
C ASP A 200 -4.70 -18.21 9.87
N LEU A 201 -5.97 -17.81 9.79
CA LEU A 201 -6.49 -16.64 10.52
C LEU A 201 -6.40 -16.83 12.04
N ALA A 202 -6.74 -18.01 12.55
CA ALA A 202 -6.59 -18.34 13.97
C ALA A 202 -5.12 -18.32 14.43
N SER A 203 -4.21 -18.80 13.58
CA SER A 203 -2.76 -18.71 13.80
C SER A 203 -2.28 -17.26 13.87
N VAL A 204 -2.70 -16.40 12.93
CA VAL A 204 -2.36 -14.96 12.92
C VAL A 204 -2.77 -14.30 14.24
N PHE A 205 -4.00 -14.53 14.72
CA PHE A 205 -4.48 -13.96 15.97
C PHE A 205 -3.71 -14.48 17.19
N SER A 206 -3.43 -15.78 17.27
CA SER A 206 -2.69 -16.36 18.42
C SER A 206 -1.23 -15.89 18.47
N ARG A 207 -0.58 -15.75 17.31
CA ARG A 207 0.83 -15.34 17.21
C ARG A 207 1.01 -13.84 17.28
N GLY A 208 -0.01 -13.07 16.87
CA GLY A 208 0.09 -11.61 16.71
C GLY A 208 0.97 -11.22 15.52
N ARG A 209 1.10 -12.10 14.51
CA ARG A 209 1.90 -11.82 13.33
C ARG A 209 1.45 -12.67 12.14
N TYR A 210 1.45 -12.05 10.97
CA TYR A 210 1.25 -12.70 9.69
C TYR A 210 2.60 -12.84 8.97
N TYR A 211 2.74 -13.98 8.30
CA TYR A 211 3.83 -14.30 7.38
C TYR A 211 3.22 -15.04 6.20
N TYR A 212 3.47 -14.58 4.98
CA TYR A 212 2.95 -15.23 3.78
C TYR A 212 3.38 -16.70 3.68
N SER A 213 4.61 -17.03 4.10
CA SER A 213 5.13 -18.40 4.10
C SER A 213 4.39 -19.37 5.04
N GLN A 214 3.69 -18.86 6.07
CA GLN A 214 2.96 -19.67 7.06
C GLN A 214 1.44 -19.53 6.93
N HIS A 215 0.96 -18.46 6.30
CA HIS A 215 -0.46 -18.09 6.25
C HIS A 215 -0.89 -17.75 4.82
N GLY A 216 -0.28 -18.42 3.84
CA GLY A 216 -0.40 -18.10 2.42
C GLY A 216 -1.84 -18.22 1.89
N SER A 217 -2.68 -19.04 2.53
CA SER A 217 -4.08 -19.23 2.09
C SER A 217 -4.93 -17.96 2.22
N LEU A 218 -4.51 -17.02 3.07
CA LEU A 218 -5.15 -15.71 3.22
C LEU A 218 -4.84 -14.75 2.07
N ASN A 219 -3.71 -14.96 1.38
CA ASN A 219 -3.25 -14.17 0.23
C ASN A 219 -3.44 -12.64 0.39
N LEU A 220 -2.82 -12.05 1.41
CA LEU A 220 -3.06 -10.65 1.80
C LEU A 220 -2.20 -9.62 1.06
N GLY A 221 -1.45 -10.02 0.04
CA GLY A 221 -0.61 -9.12 -0.76
C GLY A 221 0.60 -8.52 -0.02
N VAL A 222 0.91 -9.00 1.19
CA VAL A 222 2.06 -8.56 2.00
C VAL A 222 2.94 -9.75 2.37
N LYS A 223 4.24 -9.53 2.59
CA LYS A 223 5.17 -10.60 2.99
C LYS A 223 5.04 -10.93 4.48
N ASP A 224 4.96 -9.91 5.33
CA ASP A 224 4.74 -10.03 6.76
C ASP A 224 4.02 -8.81 7.33
N SER A 225 3.35 -8.96 8.47
CA SER A 225 2.72 -7.86 9.20
C SER A 225 2.49 -8.20 10.67
N LYS A 226 2.56 -7.20 11.56
CA LYS A 226 2.40 -7.36 13.01
C LYS A 226 0.99 -6.97 13.47
N LEU A 227 0.41 -7.77 14.35
CA LEU A 227 -0.89 -7.56 14.98
C LEU A 227 -0.77 -7.68 16.52
N SER A 228 -1.71 -7.10 17.25
CA SER A 228 -1.91 -7.49 18.65
C SER A 228 -2.34 -8.95 18.73
N LYS A 229 -1.82 -9.70 19.71
CA LYS A 229 -2.30 -11.06 19.98
C LYS A 229 -3.75 -11.01 20.43
N ASP A 230 -4.58 -11.90 19.90
CA ASP A 230 -6.00 -12.02 20.23
C ASP A 230 -6.36 -13.50 20.40
N PHE A 231 -6.12 -14.02 21.60
CA PHE A 231 -6.38 -15.42 21.89
C PHE A 231 -7.86 -15.77 21.91
N GLU A 232 -8.75 -14.80 22.14
CA GLU A 232 -10.18 -15.03 22.18
C GLU A 232 -10.72 -15.30 20.78
N ARG A 233 -10.40 -14.43 19.80
CA ARG A 233 -10.81 -14.66 18.41
C ARG A 233 -10.20 -15.92 17.83
N SER A 234 -8.93 -16.19 18.13
CA SER A 234 -8.29 -17.46 17.76
C SER A 234 -9.05 -18.67 18.32
N THR A 235 -9.42 -18.63 19.61
CA THR A 235 -10.20 -19.69 20.26
C THR A 235 -11.57 -19.87 19.59
N LEU A 236 -12.27 -18.79 19.25
CA LEU A 236 -13.58 -18.84 18.62
C LEU A 236 -13.52 -19.47 17.22
N LEU A 237 -12.54 -19.10 16.40
CA LEU A 237 -12.33 -19.68 15.07
C LEU A 237 -12.02 -21.18 15.15
N LEU A 238 -11.15 -21.60 16.08
CA LEU A 238 -10.82 -23.02 16.28
C LEU A 238 -12.02 -23.82 16.79
N LYS A 239 -12.81 -23.28 17.73
CA LYS A 239 -14.06 -23.90 18.19
C LYS A 239 -15.07 -24.04 17.06
N HIS A 240 -15.16 -23.06 16.16
CA HIS A 240 -16.01 -23.13 14.97
C HIS A 240 -15.61 -24.32 14.09
N LEU A 241 -14.33 -24.45 13.75
CA LEU A 241 -13.82 -25.59 12.96
C LEU A 241 -14.08 -26.95 13.62
N VAL A 242 -13.82 -27.07 14.93
CA VAL A 242 -14.11 -28.30 15.70
C VAL A 242 -15.60 -28.64 15.66
N LYS A 243 -16.48 -27.64 15.76
CA LYS A 243 -17.93 -27.86 15.82
C LYS A 243 -18.52 -28.19 14.46
N VAL A 244 -18.21 -27.39 13.45
CA VAL A 244 -18.85 -27.38 12.12
C VAL A 244 -18.14 -28.32 11.16
N HIS A 245 -16.81 -28.18 11.04
CA HIS A 245 -16.00 -28.86 10.04
C HIS A 245 -15.43 -30.20 10.53
N LYS A 246 -15.40 -30.42 11.85
CA LYS A 246 -14.76 -31.58 12.48
C LYS A 246 -13.26 -31.70 12.15
N THR A 247 -12.60 -30.57 11.89
CA THR A 247 -11.16 -30.51 11.58
C THR A 247 -10.30 -30.91 12.79
N PRO A 248 -9.57 -32.04 12.75
CA PRO A 248 -8.75 -32.51 13.89
C PRO A 248 -7.65 -31.52 14.26
N GLU A 249 -7.00 -30.91 13.26
CA GLU A 249 -5.95 -29.88 13.42
C GLU A 249 -6.44 -28.73 14.29
N ALA A 250 -7.68 -28.28 14.10
CA ALA A 250 -8.24 -27.20 14.90
C ALA A 250 -8.38 -27.58 16.40
N GLY A 251 -8.72 -28.84 16.68
CA GLY A 251 -8.77 -29.37 18.05
C GLY A 251 -7.39 -29.40 18.71
N TYR A 252 -6.36 -29.83 17.98
CA TYR A 252 -4.99 -29.84 18.48
C TYR A 252 -4.45 -28.42 18.74
N GLN A 253 -4.60 -27.50 17.78
CA GLN A 253 -4.19 -26.10 17.96
C GLN A 253 -4.93 -25.43 19.12
N LEU A 254 -6.21 -25.77 19.33
CA LEU A 254 -6.99 -25.28 20.46
C LEU A 254 -6.47 -25.85 21.80
N GLY A 255 -6.09 -27.14 21.83
CA GLY A 255 -5.40 -27.75 22.97
C GLY A 255 -4.14 -26.97 23.34
N LYS A 256 -3.23 -26.73 22.39
CA LYS A 256 -1.98 -25.95 22.61
C LYS A 256 -2.25 -24.54 23.12
N LEU A 257 -3.30 -23.92 22.63
CA LEU A 257 -3.67 -22.56 23.02
C LEU A 257 -4.18 -22.50 24.47
N LEU A 258 -4.94 -23.52 24.88
CA LEU A 258 -5.51 -23.65 26.23
C LEU A 258 -4.49 -24.12 27.26
N GLU A 259 -3.52 -24.92 26.84
CA GLU A 259 -2.38 -25.36 27.65
C GLU A 259 -1.59 -24.16 28.18
N LYS A 260 -1.31 -23.18 27.30
CA LYS A 260 -0.67 -21.89 27.68
C LYS A 260 -1.47 -21.08 28.69
N LYS A 261 -2.78 -21.32 28.78
CA LYS A 261 -3.70 -20.68 29.73
C LYS A 261 -3.94 -21.55 30.97
N ASN A 262 -3.28 -22.70 31.10
CA ASN A 262 -3.46 -23.65 32.20
C ASN A 262 -4.95 -24.03 32.41
N SER A 263 -5.69 -24.21 31.32
CA SER A 263 -7.13 -24.48 31.33
C SER A 263 -7.42 -25.97 31.48
N GLY A 264 -8.40 -26.34 32.32
CA GLY A 264 -8.89 -27.73 32.43
C GLY A 264 -9.53 -28.25 31.13
N GLU A 265 -9.92 -27.36 30.21
CA GLU A 265 -10.42 -27.79 28.88
C GLU A 265 -9.31 -28.32 27.95
N THR A 266 -8.02 -28.21 28.31
CA THR A 266 -6.88 -28.62 27.46
C THR A 266 -6.99 -30.08 27.04
N VAL A 267 -7.14 -30.99 28.01
CA VAL A 267 -7.23 -32.44 27.79
C VAL A 267 -8.44 -32.78 26.90
N LYS A 268 -9.57 -32.09 27.10
CA LYS A 268 -10.79 -32.30 26.31
C LYS A 268 -10.56 -32.10 24.81
N TYR A 269 -9.85 -31.05 24.40
CA TYR A 269 -9.61 -30.78 22.97
C TYR A 269 -8.50 -31.64 22.37
N TYR A 270 -7.43 -31.93 23.11
CA TYR A 270 -6.43 -32.90 22.66
C TYR A 270 -7.05 -34.29 22.50
N LEU A 271 -7.85 -34.76 23.45
CA LEU A 271 -8.56 -36.04 23.36
C LEU A 271 -9.53 -36.08 22.19
N TRP A 272 -10.25 -34.98 21.95
CA TRP A 272 -11.13 -34.88 20.79
C TRP A 272 -10.33 -34.97 19.48
N ALA A 273 -9.23 -34.24 19.34
CA ALA A 273 -8.38 -34.28 18.14
C ALA A 273 -7.79 -35.68 17.91
N ALA A 274 -7.29 -36.31 18.98
CA ALA A 274 -6.75 -37.68 18.96
C ALA A 274 -7.82 -38.72 18.54
N LYS A 275 -9.05 -38.59 19.05
CA LYS A 275 -10.19 -39.44 18.65
C LYS A 275 -10.54 -39.27 17.17
N ASN A 276 -10.32 -38.08 16.60
CA ASN A 276 -10.53 -37.79 15.18
C ASN A 276 -9.27 -37.96 14.32
N GLY A 277 -8.26 -38.69 14.80
CA GLY A 277 -7.13 -39.15 13.98
C GLY A 277 -5.94 -38.20 13.92
N HIS A 278 -5.88 -37.16 14.75
CA HIS A 278 -4.68 -36.33 14.85
C HIS A 278 -3.56 -37.09 15.59
N SER A 279 -2.43 -37.30 14.92
CA SER A 279 -1.34 -38.16 15.41
C SER A 279 -0.61 -37.54 16.61
N GLU A 280 -0.22 -36.26 16.54
CA GLU A 280 0.45 -35.56 17.65
C GLU A 280 -0.44 -35.43 18.89
N ALA A 281 -1.74 -35.15 18.69
CA ALA A 281 -2.68 -35.08 19.81
C ALA A 281 -2.85 -36.45 20.49
N ALA A 282 -2.81 -37.55 19.71
CA ALA A 282 -2.84 -38.90 20.26
C ALA A 282 -1.58 -39.19 21.08
N GLY A 283 -0.40 -38.76 20.62
CA GLY A 283 0.86 -38.88 21.36
C GLY A 283 0.78 -38.15 22.69
N TRP A 284 0.40 -36.87 22.65
CA TRP A 284 0.25 -36.04 23.85
C TRP A 284 -0.73 -36.65 24.86
N ILE A 285 -1.88 -37.16 24.40
CA ILE A 285 -2.87 -37.82 25.26
C ILE A 285 -2.34 -39.12 25.86
N GLY A 286 -1.54 -39.87 25.10
CA GLY A 286 -0.88 -41.07 25.57
C GLY A 286 0.07 -40.79 26.73
N GLU A 287 0.96 -39.82 26.56
CA GLU A 287 1.84 -39.36 27.63
C GLU A 287 1.05 -38.82 28.82
N PHE A 288 0.04 -37.98 28.58
CA PHE A 288 -0.80 -37.42 29.64
C PHE A 288 -1.41 -38.50 30.53
N TYR A 289 -2.13 -39.47 29.95
CA TYR A 289 -2.75 -40.54 30.73
C TYR A 289 -1.72 -41.42 31.43
N PHE A 290 -0.59 -41.69 30.78
CA PHE A 290 0.48 -42.47 31.41
C PHE A 290 1.01 -41.78 32.67
N CYS A 291 1.38 -40.51 32.55
CA CYS A 291 1.96 -39.71 33.63
C CYS A 291 0.95 -39.42 34.77
N THR A 292 -0.35 -39.40 34.51
CA THR A 292 -1.39 -39.23 35.55
C THR A 292 -1.87 -40.55 36.17
N GLY A 293 -1.23 -41.68 35.82
CA GLY A 293 -1.46 -42.99 36.45
C GLY A 293 -2.35 -43.96 35.68
N GLU A 294 -2.99 -43.53 34.58
CA GLU A 294 -3.76 -44.39 33.68
C GLU A 294 -2.85 -45.05 32.63
N LYS A 295 -1.85 -45.81 33.10
CA LYS A 295 -0.74 -46.34 32.27
C LYS A 295 -1.20 -47.13 31.04
N GLU A 296 -2.17 -48.03 31.20
CA GLU A 296 -2.68 -48.84 30.09
C GLU A 296 -3.36 -47.97 29.01
N THR A 297 -4.21 -47.03 29.44
CA THR A 297 -4.84 -46.04 28.55
C THR A 297 -3.78 -45.23 27.80
N GLY A 298 -2.74 -44.77 28.51
CA GLY A 298 -1.62 -44.04 27.94
C GLY A 298 -0.89 -44.84 26.85
N MET A 299 -0.52 -46.09 27.16
CA MET A 299 0.13 -47.00 26.20
C MET A 299 -0.71 -47.25 24.96
N ASN A 300 -2.03 -47.43 25.11
CA ASN A 300 -2.92 -47.64 23.98
C ASN A 300 -2.97 -46.41 23.05
N TRP A 301 -2.96 -45.20 23.61
CA TRP A 301 -2.92 -43.97 22.83
C TRP A 301 -1.57 -43.74 22.16
N LEU A 302 -0.45 -44.03 22.81
CA LEU A 302 0.89 -43.96 22.20
C LEU A 302 1.03 -44.91 21.01
N ASN A 303 0.59 -46.16 21.15
CA ASN A 303 0.56 -47.12 20.03
C ASN A 303 -0.36 -46.66 18.89
N LYS A 304 -1.49 -46.02 19.22
CA LYS A 304 -2.36 -45.41 18.22
C LYS A 304 -1.68 -44.21 17.53
N ALA A 305 -0.98 -43.36 18.27
CA ALA A 305 -0.23 -42.23 17.72
C ALA A 305 0.84 -42.70 16.75
N LYS A 306 1.59 -43.75 17.11
CA LYS A 306 2.54 -44.45 16.24
C LYS A 306 1.88 -44.93 14.95
N THR A 307 0.72 -45.59 15.05
CA THR A 307 -0.05 -46.06 13.89
C THR A 307 -0.54 -44.91 13.00
N LEU A 308 -0.85 -43.76 13.59
CA LEU A 308 -1.22 -42.54 12.88
C LEU A 308 0.00 -41.78 12.30
N GLY A 309 1.22 -42.27 12.51
CA GLY A 309 2.45 -41.68 11.97
C GLY A 309 3.03 -40.53 12.81
N TYR A 310 2.76 -40.47 14.11
CA TYR A 310 3.43 -39.52 14.99
C TYR A 310 4.90 -39.93 15.19
N GLU A 311 5.84 -39.10 14.74
CA GLU A 311 7.27 -39.43 14.70
C GLU A 311 7.88 -39.69 16.08
N TYR A 312 7.42 -38.99 17.13
CA TYR A 312 7.94 -39.14 18.49
C TYR A 312 7.22 -40.21 19.31
N ALA A 313 6.26 -40.94 18.73
CA ALA A 313 5.54 -41.99 19.47
C ALA A 313 6.45 -43.15 19.87
N GLU A 314 7.42 -43.50 19.02
CA GLU A 314 8.38 -44.58 19.31
C GLU A 314 9.34 -44.18 20.42
N ASP A 315 9.79 -42.93 20.43
CA ASP A 315 10.65 -42.38 21.49
C ASP A 315 9.94 -42.47 22.85
N ALA A 316 8.71 -41.99 22.94
CA ALA A 316 7.93 -42.05 24.18
C ALA A 316 7.70 -43.49 24.67
N LEU A 317 7.47 -44.44 23.76
CA LEU A 317 7.34 -45.86 24.10
C LEU A 317 8.66 -46.47 24.59
N GLY A 318 9.78 -46.12 23.97
CA GLY A 318 11.12 -46.56 24.39
C GLY A 318 11.51 -45.98 25.74
N GLU A 319 11.22 -44.71 26.01
CA GLU A 319 11.43 -44.09 27.32
C GLU A 319 10.64 -44.80 28.43
N ILE A 320 9.40 -45.22 28.15
CA ILE A 320 8.61 -46.01 29.11
C ILE A 320 9.27 -47.37 29.38
N GLU A 321 9.84 -48.02 28.38
CA GLU A 321 10.52 -49.31 28.52
C GLU A 321 11.82 -49.16 29.34
N ASP A 322 12.62 -48.15 29.03
CA ASP A 322 13.95 -47.96 29.63
C ASP A 322 13.91 -47.28 31.00
N LEU A 323 13.02 -46.30 31.18
CA LEU A 323 12.96 -45.42 32.35
C LEU A 323 11.72 -45.66 33.22
N GLY A 324 10.71 -46.36 32.70
CA GLY A 324 9.45 -46.61 33.39
C GLY A 324 8.40 -45.50 33.23
N GLU A 325 8.76 -44.37 32.62
CA GLU A 325 7.88 -43.23 32.30
C GLU A 325 8.45 -42.36 31.16
N PRO A 326 7.60 -41.62 30.41
CA PRO A 326 8.06 -40.62 29.44
C PRO A 326 8.82 -39.47 30.11
N THR A 327 9.86 -38.97 29.47
CA THR A 327 10.63 -37.82 29.96
C THR A 327 9.85 -36.51 29.91
N THR A 328 8.75 -36.49 29.16
CA THR A 328 7.85 -35.35 29.01
C THR A 328 6.89 -35.15 30.17
N CYS A 329 6.78 -36.11 31.11
CA CYS A 329 5.85 -36.03 32.24
C CYS A 329 5.96 -34.70 33.01
N GLN A 330 4.83 -33.98 33.11
CA GLN A 330 4.76 -32.71 33.84
C GLN A 330 4.00 -32.87 35.16
N PRO A 331 4.56 -32.44 36.31
CA PRO A 331 3.84 -32.49 37.60
C PRO A 331 2.51 -31.74 37.59
N SER A 332 2.37 -30.70 36.75
CA SER A 332 1.17 -29.89 36.62
C SER A 332 -0.04 -30.65 36.05
N TRP A 333 0.18 -31.74 35.30
CA TRP A 333 -0.89 -32.52 34.68
C TRP A 333 -1.81 -33.21 35.70
N ASN A 334 -1.28 -33.58 36.87
CA ASN A 334 -2.08 -34.11 37.98
C ASN A 334 -3.15 -33.12 38.47
N SER A 335 -2.94 -31.81 38.26
CA SER A 335 -3.93 -30.79 38.62
C SER A 335 -5.05 -30.63 37.58
N TRP A 336 -4.91 -31.25 36.41
CA TRP A 336 -5.91 -31.25 35.32
C TRP A 336 -6.75 -32.53 35.32
N ALA A 337 -6.18 -33.65 35.74
CA ALA A 337 -6.92 -34.91 35.87
C ALA A 337 -8.05 -34.86 36.93
N ASN A 338 -7.94 -33.93 37.89
CA ASN A 338 -8.86 -33.80 39.03
C ASN A 338 -9.89 -32.66 38.90
N ARG A 339 -10.05 -32.05 37.72
CA ARG A 339 -10.99 -30.92 37.47
C ARG A 339 -12.02 -31.26 36.40
#